data_AF-A0A2J5PG19-F1
#
_entry.id   AF-A0A2J5PG19-F1
#
_cell.length_a   1.000
_cell.length_b   1.000
_cell.length_c   1.000
_cell.angle_alpha   90.00
_cell.angle_beta   90.00
_cell.angle_gamma   90.00
#
_symmetry.space_group_name_H-M   'P 1'
#
loop_
_entity.id
_entity.type
_entity.pdbx_description
1 polymer ?
#
loop_
_entity_poly.entity_id
_entity_poly.type
_entity_poly.pdbx_seq_one_letter_code
_entity_poly.pdbx_strand_id
1 'polypeptide(L)'
;AQEGAGLLVRDVIGVPRQQPLKVGYEEFPAASNMVMNAIMTQDKKNGSHIKLQAISREGITQPWGNAGASIKRQSYKEKIDIQQTPTFQLRLERTNDGFITSWAATGSNEWVSQQVPHADLVARQDKEHYYVGFFASRNAKITVSNASLTTSAAHTVPSAPYVAKGWPPVMQIASGTVSQSKAYILQARTNSDGRITVRQDEVVIGQDKTVKAGEMFTQPAVLKDKSTFEIRFTPATGAETLTQTLTVEQSPHVTGNTLYAAPEGQPQAKGTADSPLDFASAIKLVPPGGQIVLAAGDYPQTTIPVSASGLKDKIKTLKADGKAVIHGLLLDASYWHIDGIEITDKSLRVQGSHNLIENVTAYRNDDTGIQISSPADVGRPLWASFNRVVNSESFSNEDPGKINADGFAVKMRVGEGNRLEGCYSHDNIDDGFDLFNKIEDGANGVVAIENSIARNNTSNGFKLGGEGQPVAHEVRNSIAIDNHLDGFTDNFNPGKLVVVNNVAVDNQRFNYLFRPSPYGAPETQGTFSENLSLRSQPGKYDDAVVGNIDDSNYFIHGGRSINAQGKRINSADYQTLALPDPLTREADGSFNTGNFLSRN
;
A
#
# COMPACT_ATOMS: atom_id res chain seq x y z
N ALA A 1 3.14 -5.89 -13.58
CA ALA A 1 4.08 -5.28 -14.55
C ALA A 1 3.24 -4.67 -15.65
N GLN A 2 3.39 -3.37 -15.92
CA GLN A 2 2.61 -2.67 -16.95
C GLN A 2 3.19 -2.85 -18.37
N GLU A 3 4.26 -3.64 -18.50
CA GLU A 3 5.06 -3.83 -19.72
C GLU A 3 5.19 -5.33 -19.98
N GLY A 4 4.31 -5.88 -20.81
CA GLY A 4 4.37 -7.28 -21.19
C GLY A 4 3.29 -7.66 -22.19
N ALA A 5 3.53 -8.70 -22.98
CA ALA A 5 2.57 -9.23 -23.94
C ALA A 5 2.90 -10.69 -24.25
N GLY A 6 2.01 -11.43 -24.92
CA GLY A 6 2.32 -12.81 -25.33
C GLY A 6 1.12 -13.74 -25.30
N LEU A 7 1.37 -15.02 -25.06
CA LEU A 7 0.36 -16.08 -24.95
C LEU A 7 0.02 -16.34 -23.49
N LEU A 8 -1.23 -16.68 -23.21
CA LEU A 8 -1.63 -17.18 -21.90
C LEU A 8 -2.70 -18.26 -21.99
N VAL A 9 -2.77 -19.04 -20.92
CA VAL A 9 -3.90 -19.90 -20.58
C VAL A 9 -4.28 -19.63 -19.12
N ARG A 10 -5.58 -19.51 -18.85
CA ARG A 10 -6.10 -19.14 -17.53
C ARG A 10 -7.42 -19.85 -17.23
N ASP A 11 -7.72 -20.03 -15.95
CA ASP A 11 -8.89 -20.79 -15.50
C ASP A 11 -10.21 -20.00 -15.57
N VAL A 12 -10.20 -18.70 -15.30
CA VAL A 12 -11.39 -17.83 -15.37
C VAL A 12 -11.03 -16.52 -16.02
N ILE A 13 -11.95 -15.85 -16.72
CA ILE A 13 -11.77 -14.48 -17.24
C ILE A 13 -12.66 -13.48 -16.49
N GLY A 14 -12.25 -12.22 -16.49
CA GLY A 14 -13.09 -11.13 -15.97
C GLY A 14 -14.28 -10.87 -16.87
N VAL A 15 -15.26 -10.12 -16.36
CA VAL A 15 -16.42 -9.72 -17.17
C VAL A 15 -15.95 -8.67 -18.19
N PRO A 16 -16.13 -8.92 -19.50
CA PRO A 16 -15.63 -8.01 -20.52
C PRO A 16 -16.37 -6.68 -20.45
N ARG A 17 -15.69 -5.60 -20.86
CA ARG A 17 -16.34 -4.32 -21.12
C ARG A 17 -17.52 -4.50 -22.09
N GLN A 18 -18.63 -3.80 -21.84
CA GLN A 18 -19.80 -3.87 -22.72
C GLN A 18 -19.50 -3.27 -24.11
N GLN A 19 -20.18 -3.79 -25.14
CA GLN A 19 -20.15 -3.29 -26.51
C GLN A 19 -21.58 -2.97 -26.97
N PRO A 20 -21.91 -1.70 -27.28
CA PRO A 20 -21.05 -0.51 -27.21
C PRO A 20 -20.58 -0.20 -25.76
N LEU A 21 -19.49 0.57 -25.63
CA LEU A 21 -18.95 0.95 -24.32
C LEU A 21 -20.01 1.66 -23.47
N LYS A 22 -20.35 1.07 -22.32
CA LYS A 22 -21.18 1.71 -21.30
C LYS A 22 -20.29 2.55 -20.38
N VAL A 23 -20.56 3.85 -20.30
CA VAL A 23 -19.86 4.77 -19.39
C VAL A 23 -20.03 4.30 -17.94
N GLY A 24 -18.96 4.36 -17.15
CA GLY A 24 -18.96 3.87 -15.77
C GLY A 24 -18.89 2.34 -15.64
N TYR A 25 -18.85 1.60 -16.76
CA TYR A 25 -18.65 0.16 -16.79
C TYR A 25 -17.31 -0.16 -17.45
N GLU A 26 -16.39 -0.71 -16.68
CA GLU A 26 -15.05 -1.10 -17.14
C GLU A 26 -14.87 -2.61 -17.01
N GLU A 27 -13.87 -3.16 -17.72
CA GLU A 27 -13.52 -4.57 -17.58
C GLU A 27 -13.06 -4.84 -16.14
N PHE A 28 -13.79 -5.70 -15.43
CA PHE A 28 -13.50 -5.97 -14.04
C PHE A 28 -12.37 -7.01 -13.93
N PRO A 29 -11.30 -6.75 -13.15
CA PRO A 29 -10.19 -7.67 -13.02
C PRO A 29 -10.63 -8.98 -12.35
N ALA A 30 -10.22 -10.11 -12.93
CA ALA A 30 -10.33 -11.43 -12.31
C ALA A 30 -8.94 -12.01 -12.02
N ALA A 31 -8.68 -12.32 -10.75
CA ALA A 31 -7.59 -13.16 -10.32
C ALA A 31 -7.81 -14.60 -10.84
N SER A 32 -6.75 -15.22 -11.33
CA SER A 32 -6.85 -16.51 -12.02
C SER A 32 -5.56 -17.29 -11.88
N ASN A 33 -5.69 -18.62 -11.81
CA ASN A 33 -4.55 -19.49 -12.04
C ASN A 33 -4.23 -19.46 -13.53
N MET A 34 -2.97 -19.27 -13.86
CA MET A 34 -2.58 -19.03 -15.25
C MET A 34 -1.17 -19.50 -15.54
N VAL A 35 -0.91 -19.82 -16.81
CA VAL A 35 0.42 -19.94 -17.39
C VAL A 35 0.54 -18.97 -18.54
N MET A 36 1.64 -18.23 -18.60
CA MET A 36 1.92 -17.26 -19.64
C MET A 36 3.27 -17.56 -20.27
N ASN A 37 3.32 -17.50 -21.59
CA ASN A 37 4.56 -17.32 -22.34
C ASN A 37 4.67 -15.83 -22.65
N ALA A 38 5.37 -15.11 -21.77
CA ALA A 38 5.36 -13.66 -21.72
C ALA A 38 6.63 -13.05 -22.32
N ILE A 39 6.44 -12.12 -23.25
CA ILE A 39 7.43 -11.12 -23.67
C ILE A 39 7.42 -10.01 -22.63
N MET A 40 8.57 -9.75 -22.01
CA MET A 40 8.73 -8.74 -20.97
C MET A 40 9.93 -7.86 -21.31
N THR A 41 9.90 -6.58 -20.94
CA THR A 41 11.11 -5.74 -20.98
C THR A 41 12.21 -6.37 -20.10
N GLN A 42 13.45 -6.37 -20.59
CA GLN A 42 14.58 -7.03 -19.92
C GLN A 42 14.87 -6.39 -18.54
N ASP A 43 15.13 -5.09 -18.53
CA ASP A 43 15.61 -4.33 -17.37
C ASP A 43 15.03 -2.90 -17.29
N LYS A 44 14.09 -2.56 -18.19
CA LYS A 44 13.45 -1.23 -18.31
C LYS A 44 14.40 -0.08 -18.59
N LYS A 45 15.67 -0.34 -18.94
CA LYS A 45 16.62 0.72 -19.30
C LYS A 45 16.36 1.26 -20.71
N ASN A 46 15.74 0.44 -21.56
CA ASN A 46 15.29 0.82 -22.90
C ASN A 46 14.08 -0.02 -23.32
N GLY A 47 13.37 0.46 -24.34
CA GLY A 47 12.20 -0.21 -24.89
C GLY A 47 12.48 -1.29 -25.95
N SER A 48 13.76 -1.53 -26.31
CA SER A 48 14.12 -2.48 -27.38
C SER A 48 14.56 -3.85 -26.88
N HIS A 49 15.04 -3.95 -25.64
CA HIS A 49 15.53 -5.20 -25.08
C HIS A 49 14.44 -5.93 -24.31
N ILE A 50 14.12 -7.14 -24.78
CA ILE A 50 13.11 -8.01 -24.19
C ILE A 50 13.73 -9.33 -23.69
N LYS A 51 12.97 -9.99 -22.82
CA LYS A 51 13.16 -11.37 -22.38
C LYS A 51 11.85 -12.14 -22.50
N LEU A 52 11.96 -13.45 -22.70
CA LEU A 52 10.83 -14.37 -22.65
C LEU A 52 10.83 -15.05 -21.29
N GLN A 53 9.66 -15.06 -20.68
CA GLN A 53 9.44 -15.63 -19.37
C GLN A 53 8.28 -16.63 -19.39
N ALA A 54 8.52 -17.78 -18.79
CA ALA A 54 7.45 -18.64 -18.31
C ALA A 54 6.94 -18.03 -17.00
N ILE A 55 5.68 -17.64 -16.98
CA ILE A 55 5.03 -17.10 -15.78
C ILE A 55 3.91 -18.06 -15.39
N SER A 56 3.91 -18.55 -14.15
CA SER A 56 2.77 -19.27 -13.59
C SER A 56 2.22 -18.55 -12.35
N ARG A 57 0.89 -18.54 -12.20
CA ARG A 57 0.21 -18.17 -10.96
C ARG A 57 -0.64 -19.35 -10.50
N GLU A 58 -0.48 -19.72 -9.24
CA GLU A 58 -1.07 -20.91 -8.63
C GLU A 58 -1.62 -20.60 -7.24
N GLY A 59 -2.65 -21.33 -6.83
CA GLY A 59 -3.27 -21.19 -5.51
C GLY A 59 -4.37 -20.14 -5.43
N ILE A 60 -4.83 -19.62 -6.57
CA ILE A 60 -6.01 -18.76 -6.61
C ILE A 60 -7.27 -19.64 -6.49
N THR A 61 -8.11 -19.32 -5.52
CA THR A 61 -9.37 -20.04 -5.25
C THR A 61 -10.60 -19.15 -5.40
N GLN A 62 -10.39 -17.83 -5.51
CA GLN A 62 -11.45 -16.84 -5.64
C GLN A 62 -11.12 -15.87 -6.79
N PRO A 63 -12.13 -15.41 -7.56
CA PRO A 63 -11.89 -14.59 -8.73
C PRO A 63 -11.46 -13.15 -8.37
N TRP A 64 -11.62 -12.74 -7.12
CA TRP A 64 -11.02 -11.52 -6.57
C TRP A 64 -9.64 -11.73 -5.91
N GLY A 65 -9.13 -12.96 -5.88
CA GLY A 65 -7.85 -13.30 -5.27
C GLY A 65 -7.94 -13.68 -3.79
N ASN A 66 -6.87 -14.31 -3.28
CA ASN A 66 -6.77 -14.76 -1.89
C ASN A 66 -5.31 -14.73 -1.42
N ALA A 67 -5.12 -14.64 -0.10
CA ALA A 67 -3.80 -14.71 0.50
C ALA A 67 -3.10 -16.05 0.22
N GLY A 68 -1.78 -16.00 0.11
CA GLY A 68 -0.94 -17.19 -0.02
C GLY A 68 -0.85 -17.76 -1.44
N ALA A 69 -1.41 -17.07 -2.45
CA ALA A 69 -1.20 -17.40 -3.85
C ALA A 69 0.28 -17.19 -4.23
N SER A 70 0.78 -18.01 -5.15
CA SER A 70 2.15 -17.93 -5.65
C SER A 70 2.19 -17.43 -7.08
N ILE A 71 3.22 -16.65 -7.39
CA ILE A 71 3.54 -16.29 -8.76
C ILE A 71 5.02 -16.57 -9.05
N LYS A 72 5.28 -17.45 -10.01
CA LYS A 72 6.64 -17.81 -10.43
C LYS A 72 6.95 -17.14 -11.76
N ARG A 73 8.15 -16.58 -11.89
CA ARG A 73 8.66 -15.99 -13.12
C ARG A 73 10.01 -16.61 -13.44
N GLN A 74 10.12 -17.26 -14.59
CA GLN A 74 11.35 -17.87 -15.03
C GLN A 74 11.70 -17.38 -16.43
N SER A 75 12.72 -16.52 -16.51
CA SER A 75 13.32 -16.19 -17.80
C SER A 75 13.95 -17.43 -18.41
N TYR A 76 13.72 -17.65 -19.69
CA TYR A 76 14.33 -18.76 -20.43
C TYR A 76 15.01 -18.33 -21.74
N LYS A 77 14.77 -17.09 -22.17
CA LYS A 77 15.50 -16.45 -23.26
C LYS A 77 15.60 -14.96 -22.96
N GLU A 78 16.82 -14.43 -22.98
CA GLU A 78 17.10 -13.05 -22.62
C GLU A 78 17.90 -12.35 -23.72
N LYS A 79 18.05 -11.02 -23.57
CA LYS A 79 18.86 -10.15 -24.42
C LYS A 79 18.43 -10.18 -25.88
N ILE A 80 17.14 -10.27 -26.14
CA ILE A 80 16.61 -10.10 -27.49
C ILE A 80 16.46 -8.61 -27.74
N ASP A 81 17.14 -8.12 -28.76
CA ASP A 81 16.93 -6.78 -29.31
C ASP A 81 15.87 -6.84 -30.41
N ILE A 82 14.69 -6.27 -30.14
CA ILE A 82 13.58 -6.27 -31.11
C ILE A 82 13.84 -5.37 -32.33
N GLN A 83 14.87 -4.52 -32.31
CA GLN A 83 15.30 -3.79 -33.50
C GLN A 83 15.97 -4.72 -34.51
N GLN A 84 16.62 -5.77 -34.02
CA GLN A 84 17.31 -6.78 -34.84
C GLN A 84 16.40 -7.99 -35.11
N THR A 85 15.56 -8.36 -34.13
CA THR A 85 14.62 -9.49 -34.21
C THR A 85 13.19 -9.00 -33.95
N PRO A 86 12.59 -8.23 -34.87
CA PRO A 86 11.25 -7.67 -34.68
C PRO A 86 10.13 -8.71 -34.74
N THR A 87 10.41 -9.88 -35.35
CA THR A 87 9.47 -10.98 -35.50
C THR A 87 10.07 -12.29 -35.00
N PHE A 88 9.28 -13.04 -34.24
CA PHE A 88 9.66 -14.35 -33.72
C PHE A 88 8.41 -15.18 -33.40
N GLN A 89 8.61 -16.46 -33.12
CA GLN A 89 7.55 -17.42 -32.87
C GLN A 89 7.45 -17.71 -31.36
N LEU A 90 6.22 -17.82 -30.87
CA LEU A 90 5.91 -18.26 -29.50
C LEU A 90 5.01 -19.49 -29.55
N ARG A 91 5.20 -20.38 -28.58
CA ARG A 91 4.32 -21.54 -28.35
C ARG A 91 4.01 -21.69 -26.86
N LEU A 92 2.77 -22.03 -26.55
CA LEU A 92 2.34 -22.43 -25.22
C LEU A 92 1.60 -23.76 -25.37
N GLU A 93 2.20 -24.82 -24.89
CA GLU A 93 1.67 -26.18 -24.99
C GLU A 93 1.25 -26.68 -23.63
N ARG A 94 0.08 -27.33 -23.55
CA ARG A 94 -0.35 -28.07 -22.36
C ARG A 94 -0.08 -29.56 -22.59
N THR A 95 0.65 -30.18 -21.68
CA THR A 95 0.88 -31.63 -21.66
C THR A 95 -0.03 -32.30 -20.63
N ASN A 96 0.13 -33.62 -20.42
CA ASN A 96 -0.59 -34.32 -19.36
C ASN A 96 -0.08 -33.95 -17.95
N ASP A 97 1.20 -33.55 -17.83
CA ASP A 97 1.87 -33.31 -16.55
C ASP A 97 2.14 -31.82 -16.27
N GLY A 98 1.97 -30.93 -17.25
CA GLY A 98 2.27 -29.51 -17.11
C GLY A 98 2.06 -28.69 -18.38
N PHE A 99 2.92 -27.69 -18.55
CA PHE A 99 2.95 -26.78 -19.68
C PHE A 99 4.39 -26.59 -20.18
N ILE A 100 4.52 -26.24 -21.45
CA ILE A 100 5.78 -25.89 -22.09
C ILE A 100 5.60 -24.53 -22.77
N THR A 101 6.39 -23.54 -22.35
CA THR A 101 6.52 -22.26 -23.06
C THR A 101 7.73 -22.32 -23.97
N SER A 102 7.60 -21.93 -25.23
CA SER A 102 8.71 -21.96 -26.19
C SER A 102 8.84 -20.68 -27.00
N TRP A 103 10.06 -20.38 -27.42
CA TRP A 103 10.41 -19.32 -28.34
C TRP A 103 11.30 -19.86 -29.46
N ALA A 104 11.15 -19.35 -30.67
CA ALA A 104 12.05 -19.59 -31.80
C ALA A 104 12.15 -18.35 -32.70
N ALA A 105 13.27 -18.19 -33.41
CA ALA A 105 13.37 -17.21 -34.48
C ALA A 105 12.36 -17.51 -35.60
N THR A 106 11.97 -16.50 -36.38
CA THR A 106 11.05 -16.67 -37.52
C THR A 106 11.61 -17.71 -38.50
N GLY A 107 10.83 -18.74 -38.84
CA GLY A 107 11.23 -19.80 -39.78
C GLY A 107 12.18 -20.87 -39.20
N SER A 108 12.62 -20.73 -37.95
CA SER A 108 13.42 -21.76 -37.28
C SER A 108 12.53 -22.84 -36.66
N ASN A 109 13.04 -24.08 -36.67
CA ASN A 109 12.48 -25.22 -35.92
C ASN A 109 13.22 -25.47 -34.59
N GLU A 110 14.21 -24.65 -34.27
CA GLU A 110 14.98 -24.73 -33.01
C GLU A 110 14.27 -23.95 -31.91
N TRP A 111 13.54 -24.68 -31.06
CA TRP A 111 12.76 -24.10 -29.97
C TRP A 111 13.56 -24.06 -28.66
N VAL A 112 13.71 -22.87 -28.09
CA VAL A 112 14.14 -22.70 -26.69
C VAL A 112 12.90 -22.78 -25.81
N SER A 113 12.88 -23.72 -24.86
CA SER A 113 11.68 -24.03 -24.08
C SER A 113 11.92 -24.02 -22.58
N GLN A 114 10.85 -23.77 -21.84
CA GLN A 114 10.80 -23.85 -20.38
C GLN A 114 9.57 -24.63 -19.96
N GLN A 115 9.75 -25.59 -19.07
CA GLN A 115 8.65 -26.36 -18.48
C GLN A 115 8.06 -25.64 -17.27
N VAL A 116 6.75 -25.78 -17.12
CA VAL A 116 5.97 -25.38 -15.96
C VAL A 116 5.17 -26.61 -15.50
N PRO A 117 5.27 -27.04 -14.23
CA PRO A 117 4.60 -28.24 -13.76
C PRO A 117 3.07 -28.07 -13.63
N HIS A 118 2.37 -29.19 -13.48
CA HIS A 118 0.93 -29.32 -13.14
C HIS A 118 -0.03 -28.89 -14.24
N ALA A 119 -0.50 -29.84 -15.06
CA ALA A 119 -1.45 -29.54 -16.13
C ALA A 119 -2.84 -29.09 -15.63
N ASP A 120 -3.16 -29.41 -14.38
CA ASP A 120 -4.41 -29.06 -13.69
C ASP A 120 -4.32 -27.73 -12.92
N LEU A 121 -3.20 -26.98 -12.99
CA LEU A 121 -3.13 -25.67 -12.33
C LEU A 121 -4.20 -24.70 -12.83
N VAL A 122 -4.58 -24.80 -14.12
CA VAL A 122 -5.61 -23.94 -14.74
C VAL A 122 -7.01 -24.53 -14.60
N ALA A 123 -7.22 -25.51 -13.73
CA ALA A 123 -8.50 -26.20 -13.54
C ALA A 123 -9.04 -26.08 -12.11
N ARG A 124 -8.73 -24.97 -11.43
CA ARG A 124 -9.00 -24.81 -9.99
C ARG A 124 -10.32 -24.09 -9.73
N GLN A 125 -10.54 -22.95 -10.37
CA GLN A 125 -11.78 -22.17 -10.20
C GLN A 125 -12.88 -22.62 -11.16
N ASP A 126 -12.55 -22.79 -12.44
CA ASP A 126 -13.39 -23.45 -13.44
C ASP A 126 -12.76 -24.80 -13.79
N LYS A 127 -13.53 -25.88 -13.65
CA LYS A 127 -13.07 -27.25 -13.93
C LYS A 127 -13.44 -27.73 -15.32
N GLU A 128 -14.33 -27.01 -16.00
CA GLU A 128 -14.90 -27.40 -17.28
C GLU A 128 -14.23 -26.67 -18.45
N HIS A 129 -13.77 -25.43 -18.22
CA HIS A 129 -13.21 -24.58 -19.27
C HIS A 129 -11.85 -23.99 -18.89
N TYR A 130 -11.00 -23.81 -19.90
CA TYR A 130 -9.80 -22.97 -19.83
C TYR A 130 -9.86 -21.94 -20.96
N TYR A 131 -9.33 -20.75 -20.69
CA TYR A 131 -9.30 -19.65 -21.64
C TYR A 131 -7.88 -19.48 -22.16
N VAL A 132 -7.68 -19.70 -23.46
CA VAL A 132 -6.40 -19.53 -24.14
C VAL A 132 -6.46 -18.32 -25.07
N GLY A 133 -5.41 -17.50 -25.08
CA GLY A 133 -5.38 -16.33 -25.93
C GLY A 133 -4.10 -15.52 -25.84
N PHE A 134 -4.19 -14.30 -26.34
CA PHE A 134 -3.11 -13.32 -26.33
C PHE A 134 -3.38 -12.25 -25.28
N PHE A 135 -2.32 -11.63 -24.75
CA PHE A 135 -2.44 -10.44 -23.91
C PHE A 135 -1.44 -9.37 -24.32
N ALA A 136 -1.77 -8.12 -23.97
CA ALA A 136 -0.87 -6.98 -23.99
C ALA A 136 -1.21 -6.07 -22.80
N SER A 137 -0.20 -5.71 -22.02
CA SER A 137 -0.30 -4.72 -20.95
C SER A 137 -0.32 -3.29 -21.51
N ARG A 138 -0.68 -2.30 -20.68
CA ARG A 138 -0.84 -0.88 -21.07
C ARG A 138 0.31 -0.32 -21.94
N ASN A 139 1.56 -0.67 -21.64
CA ASN A 139 2.74 -0.13 -22.33
C ASN A 139 3.32 -1.08 -23.40
N ALA A 140 2.56 -2.11 -23.81
CA ALA A 140 2.98 -3.06 -24.82
C ALA A 140 2.07 -3.04 -26.05
N LYS A 141 2.66 -3.08 -27.24
CA LYS A 141 1.94 -3.28 -28.49
C LYS A 141 2.50 -4.50 -29.20
N ILE A 142 1.62 -5.42 -29.59
CA ILE A 142 1.98 -6.60 -30.36
C ILE A 142 1.08 -6.72 -31.60
N THR A 143 1.63 -7.34 -32.64
CA THR A 143 0.86 -7.82 -33.79
C THR A 143 1.02 -9.32 -33.85
N VAL A 144 -0.10 -10.04 -33.92
CA VAL A 144 -0.11 -11.51 -34.00
C VAL A 144 -0.59 -11.91 -35.39
N SER A 145 0.17 -12.78 -36.04
CA SER A 145 -0.13 -13.36 -37.35
C SER A 145 0.11 -14.87 -37.32
N ASN A 146 -0.57 -15.63 -38.18
CA ASN A 146 -0.40 -17.09 -38.32
C ASN A 146 -0.65 -17.88 -37.01
N ALA A 147 -1.66 -17.47 -36.23
CA ALA A 147 -2.05 -18.19 -35.03
C ALA A 147 -2.81 -19.49 -35.37
N SER A 148 -2.50 -20.57 -34.66
CA SER A 148 -3.23 -21.85 -34.73
C SER A 148 -3.40 -22.45 -33.33
N LEU A 149 -4.46 -23.23 -33.15
CA LEU A 149 -4.75 -23.99 -31.95
C LEU A 149 -5.03 -25.44 -32.36
N THR A 150 -4.26 -26.37 -31.80
CA THR A 150 -4.50 -27.82 -31.97
C THR A 150 -4.87 -28.39 -30.61
N THR A 151 -5.92 -29.21 -30.57
CA THR A 151 -6.40 -29.86 -29.35
C THR A 151 -6.34 -31.38 -29.48
N SER A 152 -6.11 -32.05 -28.37
CA SER A 152 -6.16 -33.50 -28.24
C SER A 152 -6.91 -33.88 -26.94
N ALA A 153 -7.29 -35.15 -26.80
CA ALA A 153 -7.85 -35.64 -25.55
C ALA A 153 -6.83 -35.45 -24.42
N ALA A 154 -7.27 -34.86 -23.31
CA ALA A 154 -6.42 -34.65 -22.15
C ALA A 154 -6.41 -35.90 -21.26
N HIS A 155 -5.21 -36.37 -20.90
CA HIS A 155 -5.00 -37.40 -19.88
C HIS A 155 -4.26 -36.79 -18.69
N THR A 156 -4.88 -35.74 -18.12
CA THR A 156 -4.30 -34.92 -17.05
C THR A 156 -3.86 -35.78 -15.86
N VAL A 157 -2.59 -35.67 -15.49
CA VAL A 157 -2.06 -36.26 -14.26
C VAL A 157 -2.42 -35.35 -13.09
N PRO A 158 -3.18 -35.82 -12.09
CA PRO A 158 -3.56 -35.00 -10.95
C PRO A 158 -2.33 -34.55 -10.16
N SER A 159 -2.26 -33.26 -9.84
CA SER A 159 -1.24 -32.74 -8.91
C SER A 159 -1.71 -32.84 -7.46
N ALA A 160 -0.76 -32.78 -6.52
CA ALA A 160 -1.11 -32.61 -5.12
C ALA A 160 -1.84 -31.25 -4.94
N PRO A 161 -2.83 -31.16 -4.02
CA PRO A 161 -3.47 -29.89 -3.73
C PRO A 161 -2.45 -28.80 -3.41
N TYR A 162 -2.65 -27.60 -3.97
CA TYR A 162 -1.81 -26.46 -3.66
C TYR A 162 -1.83 -26.18 -2.15
N VAL A 163 -0.65 -26.11 -1.56
CA VAL A 163 -0.46 -25.70 -0.17
C VAL A 163 0.28 -24.37 -0.19
N ALA A 164 -0.35 -23.33 0.36
CA ALA A 164 0.28 -22.02 0.50
C ALA A 164 1.58 -22.16 1.30
N LYS A 165 2.62 -21.47 0.84
CA LYS A 165 3.92 -21.48 1.53
C LYS A 165 3.74 -20.94 2.95
N GLY A 166 4.09 -21.74 3.95
CA GLY A 166 4.19 -21.28 5.33
C GLY A 166 5.25 -20.19 5.45
N TRP A 167 4.96 -19.17 6.27
CA TRP A 167 5.93 -18.12 6.55
C TRP A 167 6.96 -18.63 7.56
N PRO A 168 8.26 -18.35 7.37
CA PRO A 168 9.24 -18.60 8.42
C PRO A 168 8.84 -17.81 9.68
N PRO A 169 9.14 -18.32 10.88
CA PRO A 169 8.91 -17.54 12.09
C PRO A 169 9.75 -16.26 12.00
N VAL A 170 9.17 -15.15 12.46
CA VAL A 170 9.82 -13.85 12.58
C VAL A 170 9.69 -13.39 14.01
N MET A 171 10.80 -12.93 14.59
CA MET A 171 10.86 -12.22 15.87
C MET A 171 11.62 -10.92 15.67
N GLN A 172 10.94 -9.80 15.89
CA GLN A 172 11.51 -8.45 15.84
C GLN A 172 11.83 -7.98 17.25
N ILE A 173 13.10 -7.66 17.53
CA ILE A 173 13.50 -7.03 18.80
C ILE A 173 13.26 -5.53 18.70
N ALA A 174 12.26 -5.05 19.45
CA ALA A 174 11.82 -3.66 19.44
C ALA A 174 12.49 -2.84 20.56
N SER A 175 13.75 -3.15 20.82
CA SER A 175 14.52 -2.68 21.97
C SER A 175 15.92 -2.22 21.56
N GLY A 176 16.35 -1.08 22.10
CA GLY A 176 17.63 -0.45 21.77
C GLY A 176 18.83 -1.15 22.42
N THR A 177 20.02 -0.85 21.91
CA THR A 177 21.29 -1.36 22.47
C THR A 177 21.90 -0.44 23.53
N VAL A 178 21.27 0.71 23.80
CA VAL A 178 21.72 1.68 24.80
C VAL A 178 20.53 2.14 25.62
N SER A 179 20.74 2.32 26.93
CA SER A 179 19.74 2.87 27.84
C SER A 179 20.37 3.92 28.76
N GLN A 180 19.66 5.02 28.97
CA GLN A 180 20.04 6.03 29.96
C GLN A 180 19.83 5.53 31.40
N SER A 181 18.86 4.62 31.60
CA SER A 181 18.44 4.12 32.91
C SER A 181 18.82 2.65 33.11
N LYS A 182 19.05 2.25 34.37
CA LYS A 182 19.15 0.84 34.75
C LYS A 182 17.81 0.11 34.65
N ALA A 183 16.70 0.80 34.85
CA ALA A 183 15.38 0.20 34.63
C ALA A 183 15.12 0.10 33.13
N TYR A 184 14.94 -1.13 32.64
CA TYR A 184 14.85 -1.43 31.22
C TYR A 184 13.66 -2.32 30.92
N ILE A 185 13.05 -2.14 29.75
CA ILE A 185 11.98 -2.99 29.26
C ILE A 185 12.42 -3.55 27.92
N LEU A 186 12.69 -4.85 27.90
CA LEU A 186 12.93 -5.59 26.67
C LEU A 186 11.59 -5.77 25.93
N GLN A 187 11.56 -5.48 24.64
CA GLN A 187 10.39 -5.59 23.79
C GLN A 187 10.66 -6.50 22.59
N ALA A 188 9.66 -7.29 22.21
CA ALA A 188 9.69 -8.08 20.98
C ALA A 188 8.30 -8.25 20.37
N ARG A 189 8.23 -8.48 19.05
CA ARG A 189 7.00 -8.86 18.34
C ARG A 189 7.26 -10.11 17.49
N THR A 190 6.25 -10.96 17.34
CA THR A 190 6.35 -12.18 16.54
C THR A 190 5.27 -12.25 15.48
N ASN A 191 5.55 -12.92 14.35
CA ASN A 191 4.56 -13.10 13.27
C ASN A 191 3.62 -14.29 13.49
N SER A 192 3.72 -14.98 14.62
CA SER A 192 2.88 -16.10 15.01
C SER A 192 2.75 -16.15 16.53
N ASP A 193 1.68 -16.80 17.00
CA ASP A 193 1.50 -17.14 18.41
C ASP A 193 2.63 -18.08 18.87
N GLY A 194 2.97 -18.03 20.15
CA GLY A 194 3.96 -18.94 20.71
C GLY A 194 4.35 -18.59 22.14
N ARG A 195 5.60 -18.89 22.47
CA ARG A 195 6.18 -18.63 23.79
C ARG A 195 7.56 -17.98 23.66
N ILE A 196 7.84 -17.00 24.52
CA ILE A 196 9.16 -16.38 24.64
C ILE A 196 9.77 -16.72 26.01
N THR A 197 11.02 -17.16 25.98
CA THR A 197 11.89 -17.25 27.15
C THR A 197 13.03 -16.24 27.02
N VAL A 198 13.30 -15.48 28.08
CA VAL A 198 14.33 -14.44 28.15
C VAL A 198 15.32 -14.78 29.26
N ARG A 199 16.61 -14.79 28.91
CA ARG A 199 17.71 -14.81 29.87
C ARG A 199 18.45 -13.48 29.83
N GLN A 200 18.87 -12.99 30.99
CA GLN A 200 19.79 -11.87 31.15
C GLN A 200 21.05 -12.40 31.85
N ASP A 201 22.21 -12.32 31.19
CA ASP A 201 23.49 -12.82 31.71
C ASP A 201 23.36 -14.25 32.30
N GLU A 202 22.83 -15.18 31.51
CA GLU A 202 22.56 -16.60 31.87
C GLU A 202 21.38 -16.83 32.83
N VAL A 203 20.89 -15.79 33.52
CA VAL A 203 19.76 -15.90 34.45
C VAL A 203 18.43 -15.76 33.70
N VAL A 204 17.53 -16.73 33.85
CA VAL A 204 16.17 -16.66 33.27
C VAL A 204 15.35 -15.60 34.01
N ILE A 205 14.92 -14.56 33.30
CA ILE A 205 14.08 -13.47 33.85
C ILE A 205 12.63 -13.51 33.35
N GLY A 206 12.37 -14.30 32.31
CA GLY A 206 11.03 -14.61 31.82
C GLY A 206 11.03 -16.01 31.21
N GLN A 207 10.20 -16.91 31.72
CA GLN A 207 10.12 -18.29 31.24
C GLN A 207 8.79 -18.56 30.54
N ASP A 208 8.87 -19.08 29.32
CA ASP A 208 7.75 -19.60 28.51
C ASP A 208 6.51 -18.70 28.48
N LYS A 209 6.75 -17.39 28.44
CA LYS A 209 5.70 -16.36 28.42
C LYS A 209 4.94 -16.46 27.11
N THR A 210 3.63 -16.65 27.20
CA THR A 210 2.76 -16.69 26.02
C THR A 210 2.80 -15.36 25.29
N VAL A 211 2.93 -15.41 23.96
CA VAL A 211 2.85 -14.25 23.07
C VAL A 211 1.81 -14.50 21.99
N LYS A 212 1.10 -13.43 21.62
CA LYS A 212 0.17 -13.41 20.49
C LYS A 212 0.84 -12.76 19.29
N ALA A 213 0.57 -13.30 18.11
CA ALA A 213 1.11 -12.78 16.87
C ALA A 213 0.77 -11.28 16.73
N GLY A 214 1.77 -10.46 16.39
CA GLY A 214 1.60 -9.03 16.19
C GLY A 214 1.62 -8.19 17.47
N GLU A 215 1.29 -8.76 18.63
CA GLU A 215 1.29 -8.04 19.92
C GLU A 215 2.72 -7.78 20.42
N MET A 216 2.90 -6.66 21.12
CA MET A 216 4.18 -6.30 21.72
C MET A 216 4.39 -7.06 23.03
N PHE A 217 5.29 -8.03 23.03
CA PHE A 217 5.81 -8.64 24.26
C PHE A 217 6.70 -7.66 25.01
N THR A 218 6.61 -7.65 26.34
CA THR A 218 7.47 -6.83 27.20
C THR A 218 8.02 -7.65 28.37
N GLN A 219 9.29 -7.46 28.69
CA GLN A 219 9.94 -8.07 29.86
C GLN A 219 10.76 -7.02 30.61
N PRO A 220 10.34 -6.61 31.82
CA PRO A 220 11.14 -5.75 32.69
C PRO A 220 12.47 -6.41 33.06
N ALA A 221 13.52 -5.60 33.14
CA ALA A 221 14.87 -5.99 33.52
C ALA A 221 15.58 -4.84 34.27
N VAL A 222 16.64 -5.18 35.00
CA VAL A 222 17.54 -4.21 35.64
C VAL A 222 18.93 -4.38 35.05
N LEU A 223 19.41 -3.38 34.33
CA LEU A 223 20.70 -3.40 33.65
C LEU A 223 21.86 -3.23 34.64
N LYS A 224 22.96 -3.93 34.34
CA LYS A 224 24.31 -3.58 34.77
C LYS A 224 24.89 -2.54 33.80
N ASP A 225 26.17 -2.20 33.92
CA ASP A 225 26.86 -1.34 32.94
C ASP A 225 26.75 -1.92 31.52
N LYS A 226 26.79 -3.26 31.44
CA LYS A 226 26.52 -4.04 30.25
C LYS A 226 25.73 -5.28 30.62
N SER A 227 24.61 -5.52 29.95
CA SER A 227 23.79 -6.73 30.12
C SER A 227 23.48 -7.36 28.77
N THR A 228 23.55 -8.68 28.71
CA THR A 228 23.26 -9.45 27.50
C THR A 228 22.00 -10.27 27.68
N PHE A 229 21.06 -10.10 26.75
CA PHE A 229 19.81 -10.83 26.70
C PHE A 229 19.87 -11.92 25.63
N GLU A 230 19.49 -13.14 25.98
CA GLU A 230 19.14 -14.21 25.03
C GLU A 230 17.61 -14.31 25.01
N ILE A 231 17.02 -14.08 23.84
CA ILE A 231 15.58 -14.13 23.60
C ILE A 231 15.29 -15.35 22.73
N ARG A 232 14.57 -16.32 23.27
CA ARG A 232 14.19 -17.55 22.58
C ARG A 232 12.68 -17.57 22.33
N PHE A 233 12.28 -17.59 21.07
CA PHE A 233 10.88 -17.71 20.64
C PHE A 233 10.61 -19.12 20.10
N THR A 234 9.61 -19.79 20.68
CA THR A 234 9.09 -21.08 20.21
C THR A 234 7.69 -20.86 19.62
N PRO A 235 7.55 -20.92 18.27
CA PRO A 235 6.26 -20.78 17.61
C PRO A 235 5.27 -21.89 17.98
N ALA A 236 3.99 -21.56 18.16
CA ALA A 236 2.93 -22.54 18.38
C ALA A 236 2.62 -23.38 17.12
N THR A 237 3.07 -22.92 15.95
CA THR A 237 2.91 -23.62 14.66
C THR A 237 3.77 -24.88 14.51
N GLY A 238 4.69 -25.14 15.45
CA GLY A 238 5.67 -26.21 15.35
C GLY A 238 6.86 -25.88 14.43
N ALA A 239 6.96 -24.64 13.94
CA ALA A 239 8.12 -24.16 13.22
C ALA A 239 9.37 -24.09 14.11
N GLU A 240 10.53 -23.94 13.48
CA GLU A 240 11.82 -23.86 14.19
C GLU A 240 11.84 -22.73 15.24
N THR A 241 12.43 -23.02 16.39
CA THR A 241 12.63 -22.02 17.44
C THR A 241 13.67 -20.99 17.00
N LEU A 242 13.37 -19.71 17.18
CA LEU A 242 14.32 -18.62 16.97
C LEU A 242 15.01 -18.24 18.27
N THR A 243 16.32 -18.00 18.21
CA THR A 243 17.08 -17.39 19.29
C THR A 243 17.80 -16.16 18.77
N GLN A 244 17.67 -15.02 19.46
CA GLN A 244 18.39 -13.79 19.16
C GLN A 244 19.05 -13.24 20.43
N THR A 245 20.16 -12.54 20.26
CA THR A 245 20.91 -11.92 21.37
C THR A 245 20.88 -10.41 21.25
N LEU A 246 20.64 -9.72 22.36
CA LEU A 246 20.72 -8.26 22.47
C LEU A 246 21.66 -7.89 23.62
N THR A 247 22.71 -7.15 23.32
CA THR A 247 23.56 -6.54 24.35
C THR A 247 23.20 -5.09 24.53
N VAL A 248 22.89 -4.70 25.77
CA VAL A 248 22.49 -3.35 26.14
C VAL A 248 23.55 -2.75 27.05
N GLU A 249 24.04 -1.58 26.66
CA GLU A 249 24.96 -0.77 27.45
C GLU A 249 24.17 0.32 28.19
N GLN A 250 24.33 0.38 29.51
CA GLN A 250 23.77 1.47 30.29
C GLN A 250 24.76 2.63 30.22
N SER A 251 24.36 3.72 29.56
CA SER A 251 25.21 4.89 29.38
C SER A 251 24.58 6.12 30.05
N PRO A 252 25.21 6.70 31.07
CA PRO A 252 24.75 7.94 31.70
C PRO A 252 25.23 9.21 30.95
N HIS A 253 25.90 9.08 29.79
CA HIS A 253 26.47 10.23 29.07
C HIS A 253 25.43 11.27 28.67
N VAL A 254 24.25 10.81 28.27
CA VAL A 254 23.08 11.64 27.98
C VAL A 254 21.99 11.26 28.98
N THR A 255 21.40 12.26 29.63
CA THR A 255 20.32 12.06 30.61
C THR A 255 19.16 13.00 30.34
N GLY A 256 17.95 12.49 30.53
CA GLY A 256 16.72 13.29 30.49
C GLY A 256 15.73 12.81 29.44
N ASN A 257 14.49 13.28 29.59
CA ASN A 257 13.38 12.93 28.71
C ASN A 257 13.25 13.88 27.51
N THR A 258 14.10 14.89 27.38
CA THR A 258 14.10 15.82 26.25
C THR A 258 15.50 15.89 25.70
N LEU A 259 15.68 15.44 24.46
CA LEU A 259 16.93 15.50 23.74
C LEU A 259 16.81 16.53 22.61
N TYR A 260 17.84 17.36 22.46
CA TYR A 260 17.92 18.31 21.35
C TYR A 260 18.84 17.75 20.26
N ALA A 261 18.43 17.90 19.01
CA ALA A 261 19.24 17.55 17.85
C ALA A 261 19.27 18.67 16.82
N ALA A 262 20.42 18.85 16.16
CA ALA A 262 20.65 19.88 15.15
C ALA A 262 21.36 19.28 13.94
N PRO A 263 21.30 19.91 12.74
CA PRO A 263 22.00 19.42 11.55
C PRO A 263 23.51 19.22 11.78
N GLU A 264 24.17 20.16 12.49
CA GLU A 264 25.59 20.11 12.84
C GLU A 264 25.85 19.47 14.22
N GLY A 265 24.82 18.87 14.82
CA GLY A 265 24.92 18.17 16.09
C GLY A 265 25.93 17.03 16.04
N GLN A 266 26.43 16.61 17.20
CA GLN A 266 27.51 15.63 17.30
C GLN A 266 27.07 14.38 18.08
N PRO A 267 27.54 13.17 17.71
CA PRO A 267 27.12 11.94 18.38
C PRO A 267 27.43 11.88 19.89
N GLN A 268 28.50 12.57 20.30
CA GLN A 268 28.98 12.62 21.68
C GLN A 268 28.56 13.90 22.41
N ALA A 269 27.68 14.71 21.84
CA ALA A 269 27.12 15.89 22.50
C ALA A 269 26.23 15.50 23.69
N LYS A 270 25.85 16.50 24.50
CA LYS A 270 25.07 16.24 25.74
C LYS A 270 23.57 16.06 25.49
N GLY A 271 23.07 16.32 24.28
CA GLY A 271 21.64 16.27 23.95
C GLY A 271 20.84 17.43 24.54
N THR A 272 21.51 18.55 24.83
CA THR A 272 20.92 19.80 25.36
C THR A 272 20.84 20.85 24.26
N ALA A 273 20.03 21.90 24.42
CA ALA A 273 19.94 22.98 23.42
C ALA A 273 21.31 23.58 23.05
N ASP A 274 22.19 23.80 24.05
CA ASP A 274 23.54 24.36 23.83
C ASP A 274 24.58 23.32 23.33
N SER A 275 24.23 22.05 23.32
CA SER A 275 25.11 20.95 22.91
C SER A 275 24.24 19.82 22.29
N PRO A 276 23.68 20.08 21.10
CA PRO A 276 22.73 19.18 20.48
C PRO A 276 23.41 17.95 19.88
N LEU A 277 22.71 16.82 19.92
CA LEU A 277 23.12 15.58 19.25
C LEU A 277 22.89 15.72 17.74
N ASP A 278 23.54 14.86 16.96
CA ASP A 278 23.01 14.55 15.63
C ASP A 278 21.68 13.79 15.77
N PHE A 279 20.84 13.83 14.73
CA PHE A 279 19.50 13.24 14.79
C PHE A 279 19.51 11.72 15.01
N ALA A 280 20.44 10.99 14.37
CA ALA A 280 20.52 9.54 14.51
C ALA A 280 20.90 9.11 15.95
N SER A 281 21.81 9.86 16.59
CA SER A 281 22.21 9.67 17.97
C SER A 281 21.07 9.99 18.93
N ALA A 282 20.28 11.04 18.67
CA ALA A 282 19.09 11.34 19.45
C ALA A 282 18.05 10.21 19.40
N ILE A 283 17.78 9.63 18.21
CA ILE A 283 16.88 8.47 18.04
C ILE A 283 17.35 7.28 18.87
N LYS A 284 18.66 7.00 18.86
CA LYS A 284 19.25 5.88 19.61
C LYS A 284 19.12 6.06 21.12
N LEU A 285 19.19 7.29 21.61
CA LEU A 285 19.32 7.61 23.03
C LEU A 285 18.01 8.03 23.70
N VAL A 286 16.99 8.46 22.95
CA VAL A 286 15.73 8.92 23.55
C VAL A 286 15.04 7.79 24.33
N PRO A 287 14.74 7.98 25.63
CA PRO A 287 14.12 6.95 26.44
C PRO A 287 12.64 6.81 26.09
N PRO A 288 11.96 5.70 26.44
CA PRO A 288 10.51 5.59 26.32
C PRO A 288 9.79 6.75 27.05
N GLY A 289 8.84 7.40 26.38
CA GLY A 289 8.18 8.60 26.89
C GLY A 289 8.98 9.90 26.70
N GLY A 290 10.19 9.82 26.15
CA GLY A 290 11.02 10.99 25.85
C GLY A 290 10.65 11.67 24.53
N GLN A 291 11.13 12.89 24.36
CA GLN A 291 10.99 13.68 23.15
C GLN A 291 12.34 14.08 22.56
N ILE A 292 12.40 14.15 21.23
CA ILE A 292 13.47 14.77 20.45
C ILE A 292 12.94 16.10 19.92
N VAL A 293 13.69 17.17 20.15
CA VAL A 293 13.44 18.51 19.60
C VAL A 293 14.50 18.80 18.55
N LEU A 294 14.08 18.89 17.29
CA LEU A 294 14.93 19.29 16.17
C LEU A 294 15.05 20.81 16.16
N ALA A 295 16.27 21.33 16.07
CA ALA A 295 16.48 22.71 15.68
C ALA A 295 16.06 22.92 14.21
N ALA A 296 15.76 24.16 13.84
CA ALA A 296 15.52 24.48 12.44
C ALA A 296 16.73 24.13 11.56
N GLY A 297 16.48 23.57 10.38
CA GLY A 297 17.51 23.21 9.41
C GLY A 297 17.20 21.95 8.62
N ASP A 298 18.16 21.54 7.79
CA ASP A 298 18.04 20.40 6.87
C ASP A 298 18.75 19.16 7.42
N TYR A 299 18.05 18.02 7.40
CA TYR A 299 18.49 16.75 7.95
C TYR A 299 18.57 15.69 6.86
N PRO A 300 19.62 14.87 6.83
CA PRO A 300 19.74 13.81 5.84
C PRO A 300 18.64 12.75 6.01
N GLN A 301 18.45 11.95 4.96
CA GLN A 301 17.58 10.78 5.02
C GLN A 301 17.90 9.93 6.26
N THR A 302 16.87 9.61 7.04
CA THR A 302 17.04 8.94 8.34
C THR A 302 16.05 7.79 8.53
N THR A 303 16.41 6.82 9.37
CA THR A 303 15.53 5.74 9.82
C THR A 303 15.34 5.80 11.32
N ILE A 304 14.09 5.67 11.77
CA ILE A 304 13.74 5.35 13.16
C ILE A 304 13.47 3.84 13.19
N PRO A 305 14.47 3.01 13.56
CA PRO A 305 14.42 1.57 13.40
C PRO A 305 13.47 0.91 14.41
N VAL A 306 13.07 -0.35 14.17
CA VAL A 306 12.23 -1.13 15.11
C VAL A 306 12.77 -1.10 16.54
N SER A 307 14.09 -1.14 16.73
CA SER A 307 14.76 -1.07 18.03
C SER A 307 14.56 0.26 18.78
N ALA A 308 14.14 1.31 18.09
CA ALA A 308 13.85 2.62 18.67
C ALA A 308 12.36 2.79 19.07
N SER A 309 11.55 1.73 19.01
CA SER A 309 10.14 1.76 19.42
C SER A 309 9.92 2.36 20.82
N GLY A 310 8.79 3.04 20.98
CA GLY A 310 8.27 3.44 22.28
C GLY A 310 7.55 2.29 23.00
N LEU A 311 7.00 2.61 24.17
CA LEU A 311 6.06 1.73 24.88
C LEU A 311 4.64 2.22 24.66
N LYS A 312 3.66 1.32 24.74
CA LYS A 312 2.24 1.63 24.60
C LYS A 312 1.79 2.84 25.43
N ASP A 313 2.23 2.89 26.69
CA ASP A 313 1.87 3.97 27.63
C ASP A 313 2.98 5.03 27.78
N LYS A 314 4.06 4.93 26.99
CA LYS A 314 5.19 5.88 26.98
C LYS A 314 5.69 6.06 25.55
N ILE A 315 4.84 6.68 24.74
CA ILE A 315 5.11 7.05 23.34
C ILE A 315 6.31 8.00 23.28
N LYS A 316 7.17 7.81 22.28
CA LYS A 316 8.28 8.74 22.02
C LYS A 316 7.82 9.85 21.09
N THR A 317 8.32 11.06 21.27
CA THR A 317 7.92 12.21 20.44
C THR A 317 9.10 12.72 19.61
N LEU A 318 8.86 13.07 18.36
CA LEU A 318 9.74 13.87 17.51
C LEU A 318 9.00 15.16 17.16
N LYS A 319 9.61 16.31 17.45
CA LYS A 319 9.08 17.61 17.07
C LYS A 319 10.17 18.57 16.63
N ALA A 320 9.80 19.65 15.97
CA ALA A 320 10.72 20.72 15.60
C ALA A 320 10.50 21.99 16.43
N ASP A 321 11.59 22.71 16.67
CA ASP A 321 11.61 24.11 17.09
C ASP A 321 12.00 24.96 15.88
N GLY A 322 10.98 25.50 15.21
CA GLY A 322 11.11 26.09 13.87
C GLY A 322 10.98 25.06 12.75
N LYS A 323 11.47 25.40 11.56
CA LYS A 323 11.34 24.58 10.35
C LYS A 323 12.47 23.54 10.26
N ALA A 324 12.16 22.27 10.50
CA ALA A 324 13.07 21.15 10.28
C ALA A 324 12.64 20.35 9.04
N VAL A 325 13.54 20.24 8.06
CA VAL A 325 13.31 19.52 6.80
C VAL A 325 14.12 18.24 6.81
N ILE A 326 13.48 17.08 6.61
CA ILE A 326 14.16 15.79 6.54
C ILE A 326 14.08 15.26 5.11
N HIS A 327 15.22 14.92 4.51
CA HIS A 327 15.32 14.39 3.15
C HIS A 327 14.94 12.90 3.09
N GLY A 328 13.78 12.54 3.65
CA GLY A 328 13.25 11.19 3.77
C GLY A 328 13.33 10.58 5.16
N LEU A 329 12.24 9.94 5.57
CA LEU A 329 12.14 9.31 6.88
C LEU A 329 11.49 7.92 6.78
N LEU A 330 12.21 6.90 7.25
CA LEU A 330 11.66 5.56 7.44
C LEU A 330 11.33 5.35 8.92
N LEU A 331 10.05 5.22 9.25
CA LEU A 331 9.55 4.90 10.58
C LEU A 331 9.19 3.41 10.67
N ASP A 332 10.19 2.58 11.00
CA ASP A 332 9.98 1.16 11.31
C ASP A 332 9.51 0.95 12.76
N ALA A 333 9.81 1.92 13.63
CA ALA A 333 9.42 1.90 15.03
C ALA A 333 7.91 2.04 15.24
N SER A 334 7.44 1.48 16.36
CA SER A 334 6.06 1.62 16.85
C SER A 334 6.01 2.59 18.04
N TYR A 335 4.83 3.13 18.32
CA TYR A 335 4.58 4.04 19.46
C TYR A 335 5.42 5.34 19.41
N TRP A 336 5.41 6.00 18.26
CA TRP A 336 5.96 7.34 18.04
C TRP A 336 4.87 8.36 17.74
N HIS A 337 5.05 9.58 18.24
CA HIS A 337 4.37 10.79 17.80
C HIS A 337 5.38 11.63 17.03
N ILE A 338 5.11 11.92 15.77
CA ILE A 338 5.91 12.82 14.93
C ILE A 338 5.06 14.04 14.65
N ASP A 339 5.52 15.22 15.03
CA ASP A 339 4.76 16.46 14.96
C ASP A 339 5.57 17.60 14.32
N GLY A 340 4.98 18.28 13.34
CA GLY A 340 5.47 19.58 12.86
C GLY A 340 6.82 19.54 12.13
N ILE A 341 7.06 18.51 11.31
CA ILE A 341 8.27 18.39 10.46
C ILE A 341 7.92 18.45 8.97
N GLU A 342 8.91 18.80 8.15
CA GLU A 342 8.82 18.75 6.69
C GLU A 342 9.60 17.57 6.11
N ILE A 343 9.10 16.97 5.03
CA ILE A 343 9.70 15.83 4.33
C ILE A 343 9.85 16.16 2.84
N THR A 344 11.05 15.99 2.28
CA THR A 344 11.33 16.21 0.84
C THR A 344 12.24 15.13 0.26
N ASP A 345 12.33 15.10 -1.07
CA ASP A 345 13.16 14.21 -1.91
C ASP A 345 12.77 12.74 -1.85
N LYS A 346 12.53 12.19 -0.66
CA LYS A 346 12.16 10.80 -0.38
C LYS A 346 10.97 10.76 0.56
N SER A 347 10.08 9.80 0.34
CA SER A 347 8.89 9.57 1.16
C SER A 347 9.13 9.52 2.67
N LEU A 348 8.12 9.94 3.44
CA LEU A 348 7.90 9.41 4.78
C LEU A 348 7.24 8.04 4.68
N ARG A 349 7.98 6.96 4.98
CA ARG A 349 7.45 5.59 4.99
C ARG A 349 7.23 5.12 6.43
N VAL A 350 6.02 4.71 6.76
CA VAL A 350 5.63 4.17 8.06
C VAL A 350 5.38 2.67 7.93
N GLN A 351 6.20 1.88 8.62
CA GLN A 351 6.10 0.42 8.68
C GLN A 351 5.79 -0.09 10.09
N GLY A 352 6.01 0.73 11.12
CA GLY A 352 5.60 0.45 12.48
C GLY A 352 4.09 0.55 12.70
N SER A 353 3.68 0.35 13.95
CA SER A 353 2.28 0.36 14.37
C SER A 353 2.06 1.33 15.52
N HIS A 354 0.81 1.78 15.71
CA HIS A 354 0.45 2.69 16.81
C HIS A 354 1.24 4.01 16.82
N ASN A 355 1.56 4.53 15.63
CA ASN A 355 2.19 5.84 15.50
C ASN A 355 1.16 6.92 15.22
N LEU A 356 1.44 8.15 15.67
CA LEU A 356 0.73 9.37 15.34
C LEU A 356 1.66 10.26 14.50
N ILE A 357 1.26 10.54 13.27
CA ILE A 357 1.95 11.46 12.37
C ILE A 357 1.06 12.69 12.25
N GLU A 358 1.50 13.82 12.79
CA GLU A 358 0.66 15.00 12.96
C GLU A 358 1.34 16.25 12.41
N ASN A 359 0.60 17.12 11.72
CA ASN A 359 1.11 18.38 11.17
C ASN A 359 2.40 18.22 10.33
N VAL A 360 2.52 17.09 9.60
CA VAL A 360 3.67 16.83 8.74
C VAL A 360 3.36 17.31 7.33
N THR A 361 4.29 18.03 6.71
CA THR A 361 4.19 18.44 5.30
C THR A 361 5.20 17.65 4.47
N ALA A 362 4.73 16.86 3.52
CA ALA A 362 5.57 16.12 2.58
C ALA A 362 5.46 16.73 1.17
N TYR A 363 6.58 17.05 0.53
CA TYR A 363 6.53 17.66 -0.80
C TYR A 363 7.70 17.30 -1.69
N ARG A 364 7.49 17.34 -3.00
CA ARG A 364 8.54 17.11 -4.02
C ARG A 364 9.35 15.85 -3.76
N ASN A 365 8.69 14.80 -3.30
CA ASN A 365 9.31 13.49 -3.14
C ASN A 365 9.36 12.75 -4.48
N ASP A 366 10.37 11.92 -4.68
CA ASP A 366 10.57 11.12 -5.90
C ASP A 366 9.70 9.84 -5.96
N ASP A 367 8.72 9.75 -5.07
CA ASP A 367 7.70 8.73 -4.90
C ASP A 367 6.58 9.36 -4.03
N THR A 368 5.64 8.56 -3.52
CA THR A 368 4.55 8.98 -2.62
C THR A 368 5.06 9.86 -1.47
N GLY A 369 4.35 10.92 -1.10
CA GLY A 369 4.76 11.79 0.02
C GLY A 369 4.74 11.09 1.37
N ILE A 370 3.57 10.63 1.82
CA ILE A 370 3.41 9.88 3.08
C ILE A 370 2.80 8.51 2.79
N GLN A 371 3.53 7.44 3.13
CA GLN A 371 3.12 6.07 2.82
C GLN A 371 3.13 5.16 4.06
N ILE A 372 2.00 4.54 4.37
CA ILE A 372 1.92 3.40 5.29
C ILE A 372 1.95 2.11 4.46
N SER A 373 2.93 1.25 4.72
CA SER A 373 3.09 -0.04 4.03
C SER A 373 3.95 -0.99 4.87
N SER A 374 3.99 -2.28 4.54
CA SER A 374 4.92 -3.20 5.22
C SER A 374 5.86 -3.92 4.26
N PRO A 375 7.05 -4.32 4.73
CA PRO A 375 7.95 -5.15 3.94
C PRO A 375 7.28 -6.44 3.49
N ALA A 376 7.81 -7.03 2.42
CA ALA A 376 7.45 -8.40 2.08
C ALA A 376 7.88 -9.36 3.21
N ASP A 377 7.26 -10.52 3.25
CA ASP A 377 7.68 -11.68 4.05
C ASP A 377 7.68 -11.54 5.59
N VAL A 378 7.29 -10.39 6.16
CA VAL A 378 7.17 -10.21 7.63
C VAL A 378 5.99 -10.96 8.24
N GLY A 379 5.01 -11.33 7.42
CA GLY A 379 3.77 -11.97 7.84
C GLY A 379 2.70 -10.97 8.31
N ARG A 380 1.44 -11.30 8.01
CA ARG A 380 0.27 -10.43 8.26
C ARG A 380 0.17 -9.86 9.69
N PRO A 381 0.47 -10.62 10.76
CA PRO A 381 0.40 -10.06 12.11
C PRO A 381 1.38 -8.90 12.39
N LEU A 382 2.43 -8.76 11.59
CA LEU A 382 3.41 -7.68 11.71
C LEU A 382 3.17 -6.52 10.73
N TRP A 383 2.05 -6.52 9.99
CA TRP A 383 1.73 -5.40 9.12
C TRP A 383 1.44 -4.12 9.90
N ALA A 384 1.86 -2.98 9.34
CA ALA A 384 1.64 -1.65 9.88
C ALA A 384 0.15 -1.44 10.17
N SER A 385 -0.18 -1.22 11.44
CA SER A 385 -1.56 -1.19 11.94
C SER A 385 -1.75 -0.05 12.94
N PHE A 386 -2.98 0.44 13.06
CA PHE A 386 -3.37 1.44 14.06
C PHE A 386 -2.53 2.73 14.04
N ASN A 387 -2.01 3.12 12.88
CA ASN A 387 -1.37 4.42 12.72
C ASN A 387 -2.42 5.49 12.40
N ARG A 388 -2.17 6.71 12.86
CA ARG A 388 -3.00 7.88 12.54
C ARG A 388 -2.13 8.92 11.83
N VAL A 389 -2.63 9.45 10.71
CA VAL A 389 -2.06 10.61 10.03
C VAL A 389 -3.05 11.75 10.18
N VAL A 390 -2.67 12.84 10.84
CA VAL A 390 -3.59 13.88 11.31
C VAL A 390 -3.10 15.25 10.85
N ASN A 391 -3.97 16.03 10.21
CA ASN A 391 -3.70 17.42 9.77
C ASN A 391 -2.47 17.60 8.87
N SER A 392 -1.94 16.51 8.32
CA SER A 392 -0.79 16.53 7.42
C SER A 392 -1.15 16.99 6.01
N GLU A 393 -0.14 17.47 5.29
CA GLU A 393 -0.24 17.96 3.92
C GLU A 393 0.76 17.20 3.02
N SER A 394 0.37 16.86 1.79
CA SER A 394 1.24 16.16 0.85
C SER A 394 1.04 16.64 -0.59
N PHE A 395 2.08 17.20 -1.21
CA PHE A 395 1.93 17.85 -2.51
C PHE A 395 3.13 17.83 -3.45
N SER A 396 2.86 18.00 -4.75
CA SER A 396 3.89 18.09 -5.81
C SER A 396 4.87 16.91 -5.80
N ASN A 397 4.42 15.73 -5.36
CA ASN A 397 5.23 14.51 -5.42
C ASN A 397 5.21 13.95 -6.85
N GLU A 398 6.38 13.59 -7.36
CA GLU A 398 6.54 13.11 -8.74
C GLU A 398 7.61 12.02 -8.83
N ASP A 399 7.19 10.78 -9.15
CA ASP A 399 8.12 9.71 -9.47
C ASP A 399 8.61 9.84 -10.93
N PRO A 400 9.83 9.36 -11.28
CA PRO A 400 10.34 9.44 -12.65
C PRO A 400 9.43 8.79 -13.71
N GLY A 401 8.62 7.80 -13.30
CA GLY A 401 7.64 7.14 -14.16
C GLY A 401 6.35 7.91 -14.35
N LYS A 402 6.06 8.92 -13.49
CA LYS A 402 4.82 9.71 -13.44
C LYS A 402 3.57 8.84 -13.28
N ILE A 403 3.65 7.80 -12.46
CA ILE A 403 2.60 6.78 -12.34
C ILE A 403 2.45 6.16 -10.94
N ASN A 404 3.19 6.63 -9.92
CA ASN A 404 3.14 6.04 -8.58
C ASN A 404 3.21 7.05 -7.41
N ALA A 405 3.62 8.30 -7.64
CA ALA A 405 3.80 9.26 -6.56
C ALA A 405 2.47 9.91 -6.16
N ASP A 406 1.84 9.31 -5.14
CA ASP A 406 0.62 9.80 -4.51
C ASP A 406 0.91 10.86 -3.45
N GLY A 407 -0.11 11.60 -3.01
CA GLY A 407 -0.01 12.40 -1.80
C GLY A 407 0.09 11.53 -0.55
N PHE A 408 -0.94 10.72 -0.32
CA PHE A 408 -1.00 9.76 0.78
C PHE A 408 -1.29 8.36 0.26
N ALA A 409 -0.54 7.36 0.71
CA ALA A 409 -0.83 5.97 0.38
C ALA A 409 -0.87 5.07 1.61
N VAL A 410 -1.89 4.23 1.70
CA VAL A 410 -2.02 3.18 2.70
C VAL A 410 -2.20 1.87 1.95
N LYS A 411 -1.08 1.38 1.39
CA LYS A 411 -1.05 0.34 0.37
C LYS A 411 0.02 -0.71 0.64
N MET A 412 -0.18 -1.88 0.03
CA MET A 412 0.76 -3.02 0.07
C MET A 412 1.10 -3.54 1.48
N ARG A 413 0.36 -4.57 1.92
CA ARG A 413 0.55 -5.26 3.21
C ARG A 413 0.31 -4.32 4.40
N VAL A 414 -0.92 -3.84 4.50
CA VAL A 414 -1.33 -2.96 5.61
C VAL A 414 -2.34 -3.67 6.49
N GLY A 415 -2.16 -3.57 7.80
CA GLY A 415 -3.05 -4.15 8.79
C GLY A 415 -4.20 -3.21 9.16
N GLU A 416 -4.92 -3.56 10.22
CA GLU A 416 -6.18 -2.91 10.60
C GLU A 416 -5.98 -1.52 11.24
N GLY A 417 -7.04 -0.71 11.19
CA GLY A 417 -7.20 0.46 12.05
C GLY A 417 -6.34 1.67 11.69
N ASN A 418 -5.74 1.69 10.50
CA ASN A 418 -5.05 2.89 10.02
C ASN A 418 -6.06 3.98 9.64
N ARG A 419 -5.76 5.23 10.00
CA ARG A 419 -6.64 6.38 9.79
C ARG A 419 -5.90 7.58 9.21
N LEU A 420 -6.55 8.32 8.32
CA LEU A 420 -6.12 9.61 7.80
C LEU A 420 -7.21 10.65 8.11
N GLU A 421 -6.86 11.68 8.86
CA GLU A 421 -7.81 12.60 9.49
C GLU A 421 -7.38 14.03 9.18
N GLY A 422 -8.23 14.81 8.50
CA GLY A 422 -7.89 16.20 8.20
C GLY A 422 -6.75 16.36 7.19
N CYS A 423 -6.41 15.35 6.39
CA CYS A 423 -5.26 15.41 5.47
C CYS A 423 -5.54 16.25 4.22
N TYR A 424 -4.54 16.98 3.72
CA TYR A 424 -4.63 17.76 2.48
C TYR A 424 -3.67 17.26 1.41
N SER A 425 -4.18 16.82 0.27
CA SER A 425 -3.40 16.26 -0.82
C SER A 425 -3.60 17.08 -2.10
N HIS A 426 -2.54 17.61 -2.69
CA HIS A 426 -2.69 18.37 -3.94
C HIS A 426 -1.49 18.34 -4.89
N ASP A 427 -1.76 18.56 -6.18
CA ASP A 427 -0.73 18.67 -7.22
C ASP A 427 0.21 17.46 -7.33
N ASN A 428 -0.20 16.27 -6.88
CA ASN A 428 0.60 15.05 -7.02
C ASN A 428 0.45 14.48 -8.44
N ILE A 429 1.49 13.78 -8.92
CA ILE A 429 1.51 13.23 -10.29
C ILE A 429 0.60 12.00 -10.45
N ASP A 430 0.27 11.30 -9.37
CA ASP A 430 -0.71 10.21 -9.37
C ASP A 430 -1.90 10.58 -8.47
N ASP A 431 -2.24 9.77 -7.47
CA ASP A 431 -3.48 9.92 -6.70
C ASP A 431 -3.32 10.86 -5.50
N GLY A 432 -4.42 11.47 -5.07
CA GLY A 432 -4.45 12.20 -3.81
C GLY A 432 -4.31 11.27 -2.61
N PHE A 433 -5.13 10.21 -2.60
CA PHE A 433 -5.14 9.13 -1.61
C PHE A 433 -5.22 7.76 -2.33
N ASP A 434 -4.26 6.86 -2.09
CA ASP A 434 -4.22 5.51 -2.69
C ASP A 434 -4.29 4.39 -1.65
N LEU A 435 -5.35 3.57 -1.73
CA LEU A 435 -5.56 2.37 -0.91
C LEU A 435 -5.28 1.06 -1.68
N PHE A 436 -4.44 1.11 -2.71
CA PHE A 436 -4.12 -0.03 -3.57
C PHE A 436 -3.70 -1.29 -2.78
N ASN A 437 -4.14 -2.44 -3.29
CA ASN A 437 -3.77 -3.74 -2.74
C ASN A 437 -3.40 -4.73 -3.84
N LYS A 438 -2.48 -5.65 -3.53
CA LYS A 438 -2.04 -6.70 -4.44
C LYS A 438 -2.76 -8.01 -4.15
N ILE A 439 -3.17 -8.71 -5.20
CA ILE A 439 -3.82 -10.03 -5.12
C ILE A 439 -3.03 -11.02 -4.27
N GLU A 440 -1.71 -11.07 -4.42
CA GLU A 440 -0.87 -12.07 -3.74
C GLU A 440 -0.77 -11.85 -2.21
N ASP A 441 -0.93 -10.61 -1.75
CA ASP A 441 -0.93 -10.26 -0.32
C ASP A 441 -2.29 -10.63 0.35
N GLY A 442 -3.35 -10.75 -0.45
CA GLY A 442 -4.74 -10.81 0.02
C GLY A 442 -5.22 -9.47 0.57
N ALA A 443 -6.46 -9.39 1.07
CA ALA A 443 -7.09 -8.14 1.54
C ALA A 443 -6.23 -7.36 2.56
N ASN A 444 -6.01 -6.05 2.36
CA ASN A 444 -5.50 -5.17 3.41
C ASN A 444 -6.53 -5.05 4.56
N GLY A 445 -6.08 -4.55 5.71
CA GLY A 445 -6.99 -4.09 6.75
C GLY A 445 -7.80 -2.87 6.31
N VAL A 446 -8.89 -2.61 7.02
CA VAL A 446 -9.76 -1.46 6.77
C VAL A 446 -9.00 -0.17 7.10
N VAL A 447 -9.20 0.83 6.24
CA VAL A 447 -8.62 2.17 6.35
C VAL A 447 -9.77 3.15 6.35
N ALA A 448 -9.74 4.12 7.28
CA ALA A 448 -10.70 5.21 7.33
C ALA A 448 -10.02 6.53 6.94
N ILE A 449 -10.63 7.26 6.02
CA ILE A 449 -10.23 8.61 5.61
C ILE A 449 -11.36 9.56 6.01
N GLU A 450 -11.05 10.55 6.84
CA GLU A 450 -12.04 11.42 7.47
C GLU A 450 -11.60 12.88 7.32
N ASN A 451 -12.56 13.76 7.04
CA ASN A 451 -12.37 15.23 7.01
C ASN A 451 -11.22 15.68 6.08
N SER A 452 -10.93 14.95 5.00
CA SER A 452 -9.72 15.15 4.17
C SER A 452 -10.05 15.78 2.82
N ILE A 453 -9.06 16.41 2.18
CA ILE A 453 -9.23 17.13 0.91
C ILE A 453 -8.21 16.65 -0.12
N ALA A 454 -8.67 16.35 -1.33
CA ALA A 454 -7.85 16.04 -2.49
C ALA A 454 -8.10 17.03 -3.63
N ARG A 455 -7.09 17.83 -4.03
CA ARG A 455 -7.22 18.90 -5.02
C ARG A 455 -6.20 18.80 -6.15
N ASN A 456 -6.63 18.90 -7.40
CA ASN A 456 -5.74 19.05 -8.57
C ASN A 456 -4.63 17.98 -8.70
N ASN A 457 -4.89 16.75 -8.26
CA ASN A 457 -3.98 15.63 -8.54
C ASN A 457 -4.14 15.19 -9.99
N THR A 458 -3.06 14.73 -10.63
CA THR A 458 -3.08 14.31 -12.04
C THR A 458 -3.87 13.00 -12.26
N SER A 459 -4.11 12.23 -11.20
CA SER A 459 -4.94 11.03 -11.22
C SER A 459 -6.22 11.24 -10.40
N ASN A 460 -6.56 10.34 -9.49
CA ASN A 460 -7.81 10.41 -8.71
C ASN A 460 -7.63 11.24 -7.44
N GLY A 461 -8.73 11.75 -6.88
CA GLY A 461 -8.75 12.32 -5.54
C GLY A 461 -8.60 11.24 -4.47
N PHE A 462 -9.56 10.31 -4.42
CA PHE A 462 -9.62 9.20 -3.47
C PHE A 462 -9.81 7.86 -4.18
N LYS A 463 -8.75 7.06 -4.21
CA LYS A 463 -8.72 5.71 -4.77
C LYS A 463 -8.86 4.67 -3.68
N LEU A 464 -10.04 4.07 -3.57
CA LEU A 464 -10.45 3.26 -2.42
C LEU A 464 -10.21 1.75 -2.61
N GLY A 465 -9.17 1.37 -3.36
CA GLY A 465 -8.71 0.00 -3.43
C GLY A 465 -7.97 -0.35 -4.72
N GLY A 466 -8.02 -1.62 -5.13
CA GLY A 466 -7.31 -2.12 -6.31
C GLY A 466 -7.49 -3.61 -6.57
N GLU A 467 -7.20 -4.01 -7.81
CA GLU A 467 -7.09 -5.41 -8.29
C GLU A 467 -8.29 -6.34 -8.03
N GLY A 468 -9.49 -5.80 -7.77
CA GLY A 468 -10.67 -6.65 -7.53
C GLY A 468 -10.82 -7.11 -6.08
N GLN A 469 -9.93 -6.69 -5.16
CA GLN A 469 -9.86 -7.26 -3.81
C GLN A 469 -10.89 -6.58 -2.87
N PRO A 470 -11.83 -7.32 -2.24
CA PRO A 470 -12.83 -6.74 -1.35
C PRO A 470 -12.22 -6.27 -0.04
N VAL A 471 -12.28 -4.96 0.23
CA VAL A 471 -11.96 -4.36 1.53
C VAL A 471 -12.99 -3.27 1.85
N ALA A 472 -13.54 -3.27 3.05
CA ALA A 472 -14.56 -2.32 3.48
C ALA A 472 -13.95 -0.98 3.96
N HIS A 473 -13.17 -0.31 3.11
CA HIS A 473 -12.62 1.01 3.42
C HIS A 473 -13.72 2.06 3.63
N GLU A 474 -13.39 3.10 4.40
CA GLU A 474 -14.31 4.19 4.73
C GLU A 474 -13.75 5.53 4.28
N VAL A 475 -14.60 6.35 3.65
CA VAL A 475 -14.31 7.76 3.36
C VAL A 475 -15.50 8.62 3.78
N ARG A 476 -15.22 9.58 4.67
CA ARG A 476 -16.24 10.41 5.31
C ARG A 476 -15.86 11.87 5.30
N ASN A 477 -16.84 12.75 5.16
CA ASN A 477 -16.69 14.19 5.35
C ASN A 477 -15.56 14.79 4.49
N SER A 478 -15.26 14.19 3.33
CA SER A 478 -14.07 14.52 2.54
C SER A 478 -14.44 15.23 1.24
N ILE A 479 -13.51 16.01 0.69
CA ILE A 479 -13.74 16.88 -0.46
C ILE A 479 -12.75 16.54 -1.59
N ALA A 480 -13.25 16.29 -2.80
CA ALA A 480 -12.44 16.06 -4.01
C ALA A 480 -12.72 17.14 -5.06
N ILE A 481 -11.71 17.94 -5.43
CA ILE A 481 -11.87 19.06 -6.36
C ILE A 481 -10.83 19.02 -7.48
N ASP A 482 -11.26 19.21 -8.72
CA ASP A 482 -10.40 19.44 -9.89
C ASP A 482 -9.33 18.36 -10.14
N ASN A 483 -9.46 17.14 -9.59
CA ASN A 483 -8.55 16.05 -9.92
C ASN A 483 -8.73 15.64 -11.39
N HIS A 484 -7.65 15.26 -12.07
CA HIS A 484 -7.67 15.09 -13.53
C HIS A 484 -8.30 13.76 -13.97
N LEU A 485 -8.49 12.82 -13.04
CA LEU A 485 -9.36 11.66 -13.22
C LEU A 485 -10.60 11.76 -12.34
N ASP A 486 -10.77 10.84 -11.39
CA ASP A 486 -11.99 10.65 -10.63
C ASP A 486 -11.90 11.34 -9.25
N GLY A 487 -12.99 11.90 -8.76
CA GLY A 487 -13.06 12.44 -7.39
C GLY A 487 -12.95 11.32 -6.35
N PHE A 488 -13.95 10.45 -6.29
CA PHE A 488 -13.97 9.23 -5.48
C PHE A 488 -14.16 8.01 -6.38
N THR A 489 -13.27 7.02 -6.27
CA THR A 489 -13.32 5.81 -7.10
C THR A 489 -13.12 4.55 -6.28
N ASP A 490 -13.92 3.51 -6.55
CA ASP A 490 -13.72 2.18 -5.93
C ASP A 490 -12.41 1.52 -6.38
N ASN A 491 -11.89 1.94 -7.54
CA ASN A 491 -10.79 1.33 -8.25
C ASN A 491 -10.86 -0.21 -8.24
N PHE A 492 -12.05 -0.73 -8.58
CA PHE A 492 -12.36 -2.15 -8.59
C PHE A 492 -12.34 -2.83 -7.23
N ASN A 493 -12.50 -2.13 -6.12
CA ASN A 493 -12.76 -2.74 -4.82
C ASN A 493 -14.24 -3.13 -4.70
N PRO A 494 -14.59 -4.43 -4.71
CA PRO A 494 -15.98 -4.87 -4.58
C PRO A 494 -16.45 -4.97 -3.12
N GLY A 495 -15.64 -4.50 -2.16
CA GLY A 495 -15.95 -4.53 -0.74
C GLY A 495 -17.14 -3.64 -0.38
N LYS A 496 -17.64 -3.82 0.84
CA LYS A 496 -18.70 -3.00 1.42
C LYS A 496 -18.12 -1.65 1.89
N LEU A 497 -17.70 -0.83 0.93
CA LEU A 497 -17.18 0.52 1.16
C LEU A 497 -18.18 1.38 1.92
N VAL A 498 -17.71 2.33 2.73
CA VAL A 498 -18.57 3.34 3.35
C VAL A 498 -18.20 4.71 2.82
N VAL A 499 -19.13 5.34 2.10
CA VAL A 499 -18.91 6.62 1.41
C VAL A 499 -19.98 7.58 1.89
N VAL A 500 -19.64 8.42 2.87
CA VAL A 500 -20.63 9.22 3.60
C VAL A 500 -20.26 10.70 3.65
N ASN A 501 -21.23 11.56 3.36
CA ASN A 501 -21.10 13.00 3.54
C ASN A 501 -19.86 13.59 2.83
N ASN A 502 -19.54 13.09 1.65
CA ASN A 502 -18.43 13.58 0.85
C ASN A 502 -18.92 14.60 -0.19
N VAL A 503 -18.02 15.46 -0.66
CA VAL A 503 -18.28 16.43 -1.71
C VAL A 503 -17.31 16.22 -2.86
N ALA A 504 -17.80 16.10 -4.09
CA ALA A 504 -16.98 16.11 -5.29
C ALA A 504 -17.39 17.25 -6.22
N VAL A 505 -16.42 18.06 -6.64
CA VAL A 505 -16.62 19.21 -7.52
C VAL A 505 -15.64 19.15 -8.68
N ASP A 506 -16.15 19.28 -9.91
CA ASP A 506 -15.35 19.55 -11.11
C ASP A 506 -14.16 18.62 -11.39
N ASN A 507 -14.17 17.39 -10.87
CA ASN A 507 -13.18 16.37 -11.26
C ASN A 507 -13.35 16.04 -12.75
N GLN A 508 -12.24 16.00 -13.50
CA GLN A 508 -12.28 16.08 -14.97
C GLN A 508 -12.95 14.85 -15.60
N ARG A 509 -12.85 13.68 -14.97
CA ARG A 509 -13.51 12.45 -15.41
C ARG A 509 -14.84 12.23 -14.67
N PHE A 510 -14.86 11.48 -13.58
CA PHE A 510 -16.06 11.28 -12.75
C PHE A 510 -15.93 12.03 -11.43
N ASN A 511 -17.02 12.54 -10.87
CA ASN A 511 -17.00 12.97 -9.47
C ASN A 511 -17.08 11.73 -8.56
N TYR A 512 -17.96 10.78 -8.89
CA TYR A 512 -18.08 9.47 -8.23
C TYR A 512 -18.08 8.32 -9.26
N LEU A 513 -17.16 7.36 -9.07
CA LEU A 513 -17.06 6.14 -9.88
C LEU A 513 -16.99 4.88 -8.99
N PHE A 514 -18.15 4.24 -8.79
CA PHE A 514 -18.32 3.00 -8.05
C PHE A 514 -19.01 1.99 -8.97
N ARG A 515 -18.21 1.06 -9.49
CA ARG A 515 -18.55 0.17 -10.59
C ARG A 515 -19.37 -1.02 -10.06
N PRO A 516 -20.23 -1.64 -10.90
CA PRO A 516 -20.85 -2.91 -10.53
C PRO A 516 -19.81 -4.01 -10.43
N SER A 517 -19.78 -4.71 -9.30
CA SER A 517 -18.96 -5.89 -9.11
C SER A 517 -19.64 -7.12 -9.76
N PRO A 518 -18.88 -8.01 -10.42
CA PRO A 518 -19.41 -9.28 -10.88
C PRO A 518 -19.48 -10.35 -9.78
N TYR A 519 -19.02 -10.05 -8.56
CA TYR A 519 -18.85 -11.03 -7.47
C TYR A 519 -20.00 -11.03 -6.45
N GLY A 520 -20.99 -10.17 -6.63
CA GLY A 520 -22.15 -10.07 -5.74
C GLY A 520 -23.22 -9.18 -6.33
N ALA A 521 -24.38 -9.17 -5.69
CA ALA A 521 -25.44 -8.22 -6.02
C ALA A 521 -25.06 -6.81 -5.53
N PRO A 522 -25.62 -5.73 -6.12
CA PRO A 522 -25.34 -4.35 -5.71
C PRO A 522 -25.47 -4.12 -4.19
N GLU A 523 -26.42 -4.78 -3.52
CA GLU A 523 -26.68 -4.64 -2.08
C GLU A 523 -25.54 -5.18 -1.21
N THR A 524 -24.66 -5.99 -1.79
CA THR A 524 -23.44 -6.49 -1.13
C THR A 524 -22.25 -5.53 -1.27
N GLN A 525 -22.37 -4.50 -2.12
CA GLN A 525 -21.39 -3.44 -2.30
C GLN A 525 -21.63 -2.27 -1.32
N GLY A 526 -20.83 -1.22 -1.44
CA GLY A 526 -20.75 -0.11 -0.50
C GLY A 526 -22.07 0.59 -0.16
N THR A 527 -22.04 1.37 0.91
CA THR A 527 -23.15 2.22 1.38
C THR A 527 -22.82 3.68 1.12
N PHE A 528 -23.78 4.39 0.54
CA PHE A 528 -23.66 5.79 0.14
C PHE A 528 -24.76 6.60 0.80
N SER A 529 -24.40 7.62 1.56
CA SER A 529 -25.35 8.57 2.14
C SER A 529 -24.76 9.97 2.19
N GLU A 530 -25.60 10.99 2.02
CA GLU A 530 -25.25 12.41 2.18
C GLU A 530 -24.15 12.92 1.24
N ASN A 531 -23.81 12.18 0.18
CA ASN A 531 -22.78 12.61 -0.77
C ASN A 531 -23.33 13.68 -1.73
N LEU A 532 -22.45 14.60 -2.13
CA LEU A 532 -22.78 15.75 -2.96
C LEU A 532 -21.85 15.83 -4.17
N SER A 533 -22.41 15.71 -5.37
CA SER A 533 -21.71 15.88 -6.63
C SER A 533 -22.18 17.16 -7.33
N LEU A 534 -21.25 18.08 -7.60
CA LEU A 534 -21.53 19.34 -8.26
C LEU A 534 -20.56 19.60 -9.40
N ARG A 535 -20.99 20.40 -10.37
CA ARG A 535 -20.12 20.93 -11.41
C ARG A 535 -20.40 22.40 -11.65
N SER A 536 -19.35 23.21 -11.76
CA SER A 536 -19.45 24.61 -12.18
C SER A 536 -19.69 24.72 -13.69
N GLN A 537 -19.22 23.75 -14.47
CA GLN A 537 -19.42 23.64 -15.92
C GLN A 537 -19.86 22.23 -16.33
N PRO A 538 -20.63 22.07 -17.43
CA PRO A 538 -21.00 20.73 -17.89
C PRO A 538 -19.79 19.81 -18.07
N GLY A 539 -19.79 18.69 -17.35
CA GLY A 539 -18.76 17.66 -17.45
C GLY A 539 -19.06 16.65 -18.55
N LYS A 540 -18.07 15.83 -18.90
CA LYS A 540 -18.22 14.80 -19.94
C LYS A 540 -19.03 13.58 -19.47
N TYR A 541 -18.92 13.23 -18.18
CA TYR A 541 -19.51 12.02 -17.64
C TYR A 541 -20.43 12.35 -16.45
N ASP A 542 -21.57 11.67 -16.43
CA ASP A 542 -22.44 11.52 -15.26
C ASP A 542 -21.77 10.59 -14.24
N ASP A 543 -22.18 10.70 -12.98
CA ASP A 543 -21.69 9.80 -11.94
C ASP A 543 -22.21 8.38 -12.16
N ALA A 544 -21.35 7.40 -11.85
CA ALA A 544 -21.66 5.99 -11.96
C ALA A 544 -21.49 5.35 -10.59
N VAL A 545 -22.60 5.13 -9.89
CA VAL A 545 -22.59 4.62 -8.51
C VAL A 545 -23.44 3.36 -8.43
N VAL A 546 -22.86 2.28 -7.92
CA VAL A 546 -23.53 1.00 -7.67
C VAL A 546 -23.28 0.59 -6.21
N GLY A 547 -24.37 0.28 -5.50
CA GLY A 547 -24.32 -0.12 -4.09
C GLY A 547 -25.66 0.14 -3.39
N ASN A 548 -25.60 0.26 -2.08
CA ASN A 548 -26.71 0.71 -1.23
C ASN A 548 -26.74 2.25 -1.22
N ILE A 549 -27.57 2.86 -2.07
CA ILE A 549 -27.63 4.30 -2.27
C ILE A 549 -28.84 4.87 -1.54
N ASP A 550 -28.59 5.68 -0.51
CA ASP A 550 -29.64 6.41 0.21
C ASP A 550 -30.15 7.63 -0.57
N ASP A 551 -31.36 8.07 -0.23
CA ASP A 551 -32.11 9.19 -0.78
C ASP A 551 -31.46 10.56 -0.52
N SER A 552 -30.55 10.61 0.46
CA SER A 552 -29.78 11.78 0.85
C SER A 552 -28.68 12.19 -0.14
N ASN A 553 -28.27 11.30 -1.05
CA ASN A 553 -27.20 11.59 -2.01
C ASN A 553 -27.69 12.45 -3.19
N TYR A 554 -26.85 13.35 -3.67
CA TYR A 554 -27.04 14.09 -4.91
C TYR A 554 -25.92 13.75 -5.88
N PHE A 555 -26.24 12.96 -6.90
CA PHE A 555 -25.30 12.55 -7.95
C PHE A 555 -25.67 13.18 -9.30
N ILE A 556 -24.68 13.32 -10.18
CA ILE A 556 -24.89 13.89 -11.50
C ILE A 556 -25.50 12.83 -12.42
N HIS A 557 -26.71 13.10 -12.90
CA HIS A 557 -27.41 12.33 -13.92
C HIS A 557 -28.02 13.25 -14.98
N GLY A 558 -27.76 12.97 -16.25
CA GLY A 558 -28.12 13.85 -17.36
C GLY A 558 -27.52 15.25 -17.22
N GLY A 559 -26.29 15.35 -16.72
CA GLY A 559 -25.59 16.61 -16.46
C GLY A 559 -26.16 17.46 -15.33
N ARG A 560 -26.99 16.89 -14.44
CA ARG A 560 -27.65 17.61 -13.34
C ARG A 560 -27.45 16.87 -12.03
N SER A 561 -27.18 17.61 -10.95
CA SER A 561 -27.10 17.04 -9.59
C SER A 561 -28.51 16.77 -9.05
N ILE A 562 -28.85 15.50 -8.91
CA ILE A 562 -30.18 15.04 -8.52
C ILE A 562 -30.10 13.92 -7.49
N ASN A 563 -31.09 13.86 -6.60
CA ASN A 563 -31.23 12.73 -5.68
C ASN A 563 -32.22 11.67 -6.20
N ALA A 564 -32.38 10.58 -5.45
CA ALA A 564 -33.25 9.46 -5.83
C ALA A 564 -34.75 9.85 -5.93
N GLN A 565 -35.19 10.92 -5.26
CA GLN A 565 -36.56 11.46 -5.37
C GLN A 565 -36.72 12.41 -6.57
N GLY A 566 -35.66 12.63 -7.34
CA GLY A 566 -35.63 13.58 -8.45
C GLY A 566 -35.52 15.05 -8.04
N LYS A 567 -35.27 15.33 -6.75
CA LYS A 567 -34.97 16.69 -6.27
C LYS A 567 -33.61 17.12 -6.83
N ARG A 568 -33.57 18.34 -7.35
CA ARG A 568 -32.38 18.91 -7.99
C ARG A 568 -31.76 19.98 -7.11
N ILE A 569 -30.44 20.11 -7.21
CA ILE A 569 -29.68 21.25 -6.71
C ILE A 569 -28.82 21.81 -7.85
N ASN A 570 -28.59 23.12 -7.84
CA ASN A 570 -27.79 23.78 -8.87
C ASN A 570 -26.52 24.35 -8.24
N SER A 571 -25.43 24.34 -9.00
CA SER A 571 -24.18 25.01 -8.61
C SER A 571 -24.38 26.50 -8.33
N ALA A 572 -25.30 27.15 -9.04
CA ALA A 572 -25.68 28.55 -8.84
C ALA A 572 -26.41 28.85 -7.52
N ASP A 573 -26.84 27.82 -6.77
CA ASP A 573 -27.45 27.99 -5.45
C ASP A 573 -26.40 28.29 -4.36
N TYR A 574 -25.11 28.13 -4.70
CA TYR A 574 -23.97 28.32 -3.81
C TYR A 574 -23.17 29.56 -4.18
N GLN A 575 -22.60 30.23 -3.18
CA GLN A 575 -21.76 31.42 -3.36
C GLN A 575 -20.48 31.08 -4.13
N THR A 576 -19.85 29.95 -3.82
CA THR A 576 -18.68 29.43 -4.53
C THR A 576 -18.58 27.91 -4.41
N LEU A 577 -18.07 27.29 -5.48
CA LEU A 577 -17.66 25.89 -5.51
C LEU A 577 -16.13 25.71 -5.45
N ALA A 578 -15.38 26.80 -5.38
CA ALA A 578 -13.93 26.76 -5.18
C ALA A 578 -13.61 26.86 -3.69
N LEU A 579 -12.63 26.07 -3.25
CA LEU A 579 -11.98 26.26 -1.95
C LEU A 579 -11.07 27.51 -1.99
N PRO A 580 -10.81 28.15 -0.83
CA PRO A 580 -9.81 29.20 -0.73
C PRO A 580 -8.44 28.76 -1.25
N ASP A 581 -7.70 29.72 -1.81
CA ASP A 581 -6.33 29.53 -2.29
C ASP A 581 -5.46 30.74 -1.85
N PRO A 582 -4.52 30.58 -0.89
CA PRO A 582 -4.17 29.32 -0.23
C PRO A 582 -5.28 28.80 0.70
N LEU A 583 -5.36 27.47 0.85
CA LEU A 583 -6.23 26.82 1.82
C LEU A 583 -5.53 26.80 3.18
N THR A 584 -6.16 27.38 4.20
CA THR A 584 -5.60 27.44 5.56
C THR A 584 -6.40 26.57 6.53
N ARG A 585 -5.88 26.39 7.75
CA ARG A 585 -6.57 25.72 8.85
C ARG A 585 -7.00 26.70 9.93
N GLU A 586 -8.08 26.34 10.62
CA GLU A 586 -8.49 26.94 11.89
C GLU A 586 -7.61 26.44 13.05
N ALA A 587 -7.75 27.07 14.22
CA ALA A 587 -6.97 26.72 15.41
C ALA A 587 -7.21 25.30 15.94
N ASP A 588 -8.34 24.69 15.61
CA ASP A 588 -8.68 23.29 15.95
C ASP A 588 -8.17 22.27 14.91
N GLY A 589 -7.47 22.74 13.87
CA GLY A 589 -6.93 21.92 12.78
C GLY A 589 -7.88 21.68 11.62
N SER A 590 -9.16 22.04 11.74
CA SER A 590 -10.12 21.95 10.63
C SER A 590 -9.75 22.91 9.49
N PHE A 591 -10.17 22.59 8.26
CA PHE A 591 -9.93 23.47 7.12
C PHE A 591 -10.82 24.72 7.19
N ASN A 592 -10.22 25.89 6.97
CA ASN A 592 -10.99 27.10 6.69
C ASN A 592 -11.47 27.03 5.23
N THR A 593 -12.69 26.58 5.03
CA THR A 593 -13.30 26.43 3.70
C THR A 593 -13.94 27.74 3.20
N GLY A 594 -13.88 28.82 3.97
CA GLY A 594 -14.50 30.11 3.63
C GLY A 594 -15.98 29.97 3.30
N ASN A 595 -16.38 30.50 2.14
CA ASN A 595 -17.76 30.44 1.66
C ASN A 595 -18.05 29.21 0.77
N PHE A 596 -17.14 28.22 0.71
CA PHE A 596 -17.35 27.00 -0.06
C PHE A 596 -18.66 26.32 0.33
N LEU A 597 -19.54 26.12 -0.66
CA LEU A 597 -20.89 25.58 -0.47
C LEU A 597 -21.79 26.34 0.52
N SER A 598 -21.44 27.57 0.88
CA SER A 598 -22.39 28.48 1.51
C SER A 598 -23.47 28.86 0.50
N ARG A 599 -24.74 28.82 0.91
CA ARG A 599 -25.86 29.18 0.02
C ARG A 599 -26.00 30.69 -0.13
N ASN A 600 -26.53 31.09 -1.28
CA ASN A 600 -26.90 32.48 -1.59
C ASN A 600 -28.11 32.96 -0.78
#